data_AF-A0AAU8HSA5-F1
#
_entry.id   AF-A0AAU8HSA5-F1
#
_cell.length_a   1.000
_cell.length_b   1.000
_cell.length_c   1.000
_cell.angle_alpha   90.00
_cell.angle_beta   90.00
_cell.angle_gamma   90.00
#
_symmetry.space_group_name_H-M   'P 1'
#
loop_
_entity.id
_entity.type
_entity.pdbx_description
1 polymer ?
#
loop_
_entity_poly.entity_id
_entity_poly.type
_entity_poly.pdbx_seq_one_letter_code
_entity_poly.pdbx_strand_id
1 'polypeptide(L)'
;MRITYKIIIGVIAALLVIVGAAALNGLFSAPRDTHPPYDQLPTVVEANEALDKHQDLAKEIEALGDGIRVKVGKPFPEHQDRGLIMVSYSSRSERDAIADLLKQSEGFGVPVHLEKR
;
A
#
# COMPACT_ATOMS: atom_id res chain seq x y z
N MET A 1 -4.63 -45.13 -15.30
CA MET A 1 -5.40 -43.88 -15.04
C MET A 1 -5.26 -43.48 -13.58
N ARG A 2 -4.44 -42.48 -13.24
CA ARG A 2 -4.54 -41.63 -12.04
C ARG A 2 -3.67 -40.39 -12.25
N ILE A 3 -4.20 -39.38 -12.96
CA ILE A 3 -3.61 -38.05 -13.09
C ILE A 3 -4.72 -37.06 -12.79
N THR A 4 -5.04 -36.84 -11.51
CA THR A 4 -6.09 -35.87 -11.13
C THR A 4 -5.92 -35.43 -9.68
N TYR A 5 -4.85 -34.67 -9.41
CA TYR A 5 -4.71 -33.94 -8.14
C TYR A 5 -4.04 -32.56 -8.31
N LYS A 6 -3.94 -32.03 -9.53
CA LYS A 6 -3.24 -30.75 -9.81
C LYS A 6 -4.13 -29.60 -10.30
N ILE A 7 -5.47 -29.69 -10.20
CA ILE A 7 -6.38 -28.68 -10.81
C ILE A 7 -7.48 -28.20 -9.83
N ILE A 8 -7.19 -28.08 -8.53
CA ILE A 8 -8.17 -27.51 -7.58
C ILE A 8 -7.65 -26.26 -6.83
N ILE A 9 -6.38 -25.88 -7.03
CA ILE A 9 -5.79 -24.67 -6.39
C ILE A 9 -5.78 -23.45 -7.34
N GLY A 10 -6.43 -23.56 -8.52
CA GLY A 10 -6.43 -22.50 -9.53
C GLY A 10 -7.66 -21.58 -9.52
N VAL A 11 -8.75 -21.94 -8.83
CA VAL A 11 -10.06 -21.29 -9.04
C VAL A 11 -10.42 -20.28 -7.94
N ILE A 12 -9.83 -20.37 -6.74
CA ILE A 12 -10.12 -19.41 -5.66
C ILE A 12 -9.35 -18.08 -5.88
N ALA A 13 -8.22 -18.11 -6.60
CA ALA A 13 -7.43 -16.91 -6.89
C ALA A 13 -8.06 -16.00 -7.98
N ALA A 14 -9.00 -16.51 -8.79
CA ALA A 14 -9.54 -15.77 -9.94
C ALA A 14 -10.73 -14.85 -9.59
N LEU A 15 -11.29 -14.95 -8.38
CA LEU A 15 -12.52 -14.22 -8.01
C LEU A 15 -12.31 -12.98 -7.13
N LEU A 16 -11.06 -12.67 -6.76
CA LEU A 16 -10.70 -11.47 -5.98
C LEU A 16 -10.08 -10.34 -6.81
N VAL A 17 -10.20 -10.36 -8.14
CA VAL A 17 -9.57 -9.37 -9.03
C VAL A 17 -10.48 -8.19 -9.40
N ILE A 18 -11.76 -8.17 -8.99
CA ILE A 18 -12.73 -7.21 -9.54
C ILE A 18 -12.78 -5.86 -8.80
N VAL A 19 -12.10 -5.66 -7.67
CA VAL A 19 -12.16 -4.37 -6.93
C VAL A 19 -11.02 -3.40 -7.28
N GLY A 20 -10.05 -3.81 -8.11
CA GLY A 20 -8.85 -3.02 -8.40
C GLY A 20 -8.93 -2.02 -9.57
N ALA A 21 -10.10 -1.82 -10.20
CA ALA A 21 -10.18 -1.07 -11.46
C ALA A 21 -10.60 0.41 -11.34
N ALA A 22 -10.90 0.92 -10.14
CA ALA A 22 -11.50 2.27 -9.98
C ALA A 22 -10.50 3.40 -9.68
N ALA A 23 -9.18 3.16 -9.58
CA ALA A 23 -8.23 4.14 -9.01
C ALA A 23 -7.17 4.71 -9.97
N LEU A 24 -7.30 4.59 -11.30
CA LEU A 24 -6.30 5.10 -12.25
C LEU A 24 -6.51 6.57 -12.72
N ASN A 25 -7.29 7.39 -12.02
CA ASN A 25 -7.61 8.76 -12.44
C ASN A 25 -6.75 9.88 -11.81
N GLY A 26 -5.65 9.57 -11.13
CA GLY A 26 -4.89 10.55 -10.34
C GLY A 26 -3.52 10.98 -10.88
N LEU A 27 -3.16 10.66 -12.13
CA LEU A 27 -1.75 10.61 -12.56
C LEU A 27 -0.97 11.95 -12.55
N PHE A 28 -1.60 13.14 -12.47
CA PHE A 28 -0.84 14.41 -12.41
C PHE A 28 -1.60 15.53 -11.67
N SER A 29 -1.40 15.68 -10.35
CA SER A 29 -1.57 16.95 -9.63
C SER A 29 -0.81 16.93 -8.30
N ALA A 30 0.11 17.88 -8.13
CA ALA A 30 0.77 18.19 -6.86
C ALA A 30 -0.05 19.24 -6.08
N PRO A 31 0.36 19.59 -4.84
CA PRO A 31 0.29 18.85 -3.60
C PRO A 31 -0.90 19.35 -2.76
N ARG A 32 -1.89 18.49 -2.57
CA ARG A 32 -2.73 18.52 -1.37
C ARG A 32 -2.61 17.13 -0.81
N ASP A 33 -2.53 17.00 0.50
CA ASP A 33 -2.63 15.71 1.17
C ASP A 33 -3.95 15.06 0.77
N THR A 34 -3.93 14.35 -0.36
CA THR A 34 -5.03 13.56 -0.90
C THR A 34 -5.03 12.26 -0.12
N HIS A 35 -5.33 12.38 1.17
CA HIS A 35 -5.84 11.23 1.89
C HIS A 35 -7.09 10.78 1.14
N PRO A 36 -7.21 9.49 0.80
CA PRO A 36 -8.47 8.95 0.32
C PRO A 36 -9.57 9.35 1.31
N PRO A 37 -10.81 9.62 0.83
CA PRO A 37 -11.93 9.82 1.74
C PRO A 37 -12.01 8.65 2.72
N TYR A 38 -12.40 8.96 3.96
CA TYR A 38 -12.37 8.04 5.10
C TYR A 38 -12.97 6.66 4.78
N ASP A 39 -14.09 6.62 4.06
CA ASP A 39 -14.81 5.39 3.69
C ASP A 39 -14.06 4.48 2.71
N GLN A 40 -13.00 4.98 2.07
CA GLN A 40 -12.15 4.22 1.15
C GLN A 40 -10.90 3.66 1.84
N LEU A 41 -10.71 3.94 3.13
CA LEU A 41 -9.61 3.37 3.88
C LEU A 41 -9.94 1.94 4.33
N PRO A 42 -8.97 1.02 4.21
CA PRO A 42 -9.10 -0.28 4.84
C PRO A 42 -9.14 -0.13 6.36
N THR A 43 -9.58 -1.18 7.02
CA THR A 43 -9.44 -1.29 8.46
C THR A 43 -7.97 -1.32 8.85
N VAL A 44 -7.65 -0.95 10.09
CA VAL A 44 -6.29 -1.08 10.64
C VAL A 44 -5.81 -2.53 10.57
N VAL A 45 -6.72 -3.50 10.73
CA VAL A 45 -6.40 -4.92 10.60
C VAL A 45 -5.93 -5.24 9.19
N GLU A 46 -6.73 -4.89 8.17
CA GLU A 46 -6.38 -5.10 6.76
C GLU A 46 -5.10 -4.36 6.36
N ALA A 47 -4.87 -3.15 6.87
CA ALA A 47 -3.65 -2.40 6.62
C ALA A 47 -2.40 -3.08 7.24
N ASN A 48 -2.54 -3.65 8.45
CA ASN A 48 -1.44 -4.42 9.06
C ASN A 48 -1.20 -5.73 8.33
N GLU A 49 -2.26 -6.45 7.94
CA GLU A 49 -2.12 -7.68 7.13
C GLU A 49 -1.44 -7.39 5.79
N ALA A 50 -1.78 -6.27 5.15
CA ALA A 50 -1.12 -5.82 3.93
C ALA A 50 0.36 -5.51 4.17
N LEU A 51 0.71 -4.81 5.26
CA LEU A 51 2.10 -4.55 5.62
C LEU A 51 2.88 -5.84 5.90
N ASP A 52 2.28 -6.78 6.63
CA ASP A 52 2.90 -8.05 6.99
C ASP A 52 3.11 -8.96 5.77
N LYS A 53 2.16 -8.97 4.84
CA LYS A 53 2.29 -9.71 3.58
C LYS A 53 3.36 -9.12 2.66
N HIS A 54 3.64 -7.82 2.77
CA HIS A 54 4.58 -7.09 1.91
C HIS A 54 5.76 -6.52 2.72
N GLN A 55 6.23 -7.23 3.75
CA GLN A 55 7.38 -6.80 4.56
C GLN A 55 8.66 -6.59 3.75
N ASP A 56 8.84 -7.35 2.67
CA ASP A 56 10.01 -7.20 1.80
C ASP A 56 10.00 -5.84 1.09
N LEU A 57 8.84 -5.40 0.60
CA LEU A 57 8.66 -4.07 0.00
C LEU A 57 8.86 -2.97 1.05
N ALA A 58 8.37 -3.16 2.29
CA ALA A 58 8.59 -2.20 3.37
C ALA A 58 10.09 -2.03 3.66
N LYS A 59 10.85 -3.13 3.73
CA LYS A 59 12.30 -3.10 3.92
C LYS A 59 13.03 -2.46 2.75
N GLU A 60 12.59 -2.72 1.52
CA GLU A 60 13.16 -2.11 0.33
C GLU A 60 12.98 -0.59 0.33
N ILE A 61 11.78 -0.12 0.71
CA ILE A 61 11.48 1.30 0.88
C ILE A 61 12.35 1.92 1.99
N GLU A 62 12.47 1.26 3.14
CA GLU A 62 13.33 1.73 4.24
C GLU A 62 14.83 1.74 3.87
N ALA A 63 15.26 0.83 3.01
CA ALA A 63 16.64 0.77 2.52
C ALA A 63 17.00 1.92 1.56
N LEU A 64 16.02 2.69 1.07
CA LEU A 64 16.27 3.88 0.24
C LEU A 64 16.89 5.04 1.06
N GLY A 65 16.80 5.01 2.39
CA GLY A 65 17.40 6.04 3.25
C GLY A 65 17.14 5.82 4.74
N ASP A 66 18.14 6.09 5.58
CA ASP A 66 18.09 5.86 7.04
C ASP A 66 16.96 6.62 7.76
N GLY A 67 16.50 7.73 7.16
CA GLY A 67 15.41 8.57 7.64
C GLY A 67 14.02 8.07 7.25
N ILE A 68 13.92 7.01 6.44
CA ILE A 68 12.66 6.46 5.97
C ILE A 68 12.11 5.46 6.99
N ARG A 69 10.79 5.51 7.20
CA ARG A 69 10.06 4.59 8.06
C ARG A 69 8.72 4.23 7.44
N VAL A 70 8.38 2.95 7.42
CA VAL A 70 7.08 2.46 6.96
C VAL A 70 6.27 1.98 8.16
N LYS A 71 5.04 2.46 8.29
CA LYS A 71 4.13 2.08 9.39
C LYS A 71 2.67 2.09 8.95
N VAL A 72 1.80 1.46 9.71
CA VAL A 72 0.36 1.71 9.61
C VAL A 72 0.03 3.00 10.36
N GLY A 73 -0.55 3.95 9.64
CA GLY A 73 -1.03 5.22 10.16
C GLY A 73 -2.54 5.26 10.32
N LYS A 74 -3.01 6.09 11.26
CA LYS A 74 -4.43 6.41 11.45
C LYS A 74 -4.63 7.89 11.12
N PRO A 75 -4.97 8.22 9.87
CA PRO A 75 -5.01 9.62 9.42
C PRO A 75 -6.16 10.41 10.06
N PHE A 76 -7.19 9.75 10.59
CA PHE A 76 -8.35 10.39 11.20
C PHE A 76 -8.39 10.13 12.72
N PRO A 77 -8.18 11.14 13.58
CA PRO A 77 -8.10 10.96 15.04
C PRO A 77 -9.45 10.55 15.66
N GLU A 78 -10.54 10.92 15.02
CA GLU A 78 -11.94 10.63 15.42
C GLU A 78 -12.31 9.17 15.17
N HIS A 79 -11.51 8.48 14.36
CA HIS A 79 -11.84 7.21 13.74
C HIS A 79 -10.63 6.28 13.68
N GLN A 80 -10.45 5.48 14.73
CA GLN A 80 -9.24 4.68 14.93
C GLN A 80 -9.27 3.28 14.32
N ASP A 81 -10.39 2.90 13.70
CA ASP A 81 -10.61 1.61 13.05
C ASP A 81 -10.09 1.58 11.60
N ARG A 82 -9.82 2.75 11.00
CA ARG A 82 -9.30 2.87 9.63
C ARG A 82 -7.83 3.22 9.59
N GLY A 83 -7.13 2.57 8.68
CA GLY A 83 -5.67 2.70 8.55
C GLY A 83 -5.22 2.76 7.11
N LEU A 84 -4.02 3.26 6.91
CA LEU A 84 -3.29 3.21 5.65
C LEU A 84 -1.80 3.03 5.91
N ILE A 85 -1.03 2.74 4.88
CA ILE A 85 0.44 2.67 5.00
C ILE A 85 1.00 4.09 4.94
N MET A 86 1.62 4.55 6.02
CA MET A 86 2.37 5.80 6.06
C MET A 86 3.85 5.52 5.86
N VAL A 87 4.46 6.25 4.92
CA VAL A 87 5.89 6.28 4.72
C VAL A 87 6.40 7.67 5.06
N SER A 88 7.17 7.77 6.15
CA SER A 88 7.79 9.03 6.56
C SER A 88 9.14 9.18 5.84
N TYR A 89 9.46 10.39 5.37
CA TYR A 89 10.74 10.72 4.72
C TYR A 89 11.27 12.08 5.17
N SER A 90 12.57 12.35 4.99
CA SER A 90 13.23 13.58 5.48
C SER A 90 13.61 14.55 4.36
N SER A 91 13.78 14.06 3.14
CA SER A 91 14.24 14.85 1.98
C SER A 91 13.39 14.64 0.73
N ARG A 92 13.50 15.58 -0.22
CA ARG A 92 12.84 15.46 -1.52
C ARG A 92 13.38 14.29 -2.34
N SER A 93 14.68 14.03 -2.28
CA SER A 93 15.31 12.91 -2.97
C SER A 93 14.80 11.56 -2.48
N GLU A 94 14.60 11.39 -1.17
CA GLU A 94 13.98 10.19 -0.59
C GLU A 94 12.52 10.05 -1.07
N ARG A 95 11.73 11.13 -1.02
CA ARG A 95 10.35 11.13 -1.53
C ARG A 95 10.27 10.66 -2.97
N ASP A 96 11.14 11.19 -3.83
CA ASP A 96 11.13 10.88 -5.26
C ASP A 96 11.59 9.43 -5.50
N ALA A 97 12.59 8.93 -4.76
CA ALA A 97 13.02 7.53 -4.80
C ALA A 97 11.90 6.56 -4.35
N ILE A 98 11.20 6.88 -3.25
CA ILE A 98 10.05 6.11 -2.78
C ILE A 98 8.95 6.09 -3.84
N ALA A 99 8.63 7.25 -4.43
CA ALA A 99 7.61 7.35 -5.46
C ALA A 99 7.93 6.54 -6.71
N ASP A 100 9.21 6.47 -7.10
CA ASP A 100 9.64 5.69 -8.26
C ASP A 100 9.63 4.18 -7.98
N LEU A 101 10.04 3.76 -6.77
CA LEU A 101 9.91 2.36 -6.34
C LEU A 101 8.43 1.90 -6.29
N LEU A 102 7.54 2.75 -5.77
CA LEU A 102 6.11 2.45 -5.70
C LEU A 102 5.43 2.38 -7.09
N LYS A 103 5.95 3.08 -8.11
CA LYS A 103 5.44 2.96 -9.49
C LYS A 103 5.86 1.66 -10.17
N GLN A 104 7.01 1.11 -9.78
CA GLN A 104 7.57 -0.12 -10.36
C GLN A 104 7.08 -1.37 -9.65
N SER A 105 6.64 -1.25 -8.41
CA SER A 105 6.08 -2.33 -7.61
C SER A 105 4.55 -2.40 -7.72
N GLU A 106 3.98 -3.55 -7.37
CA GLU A 106 2.52 -3.70 -7.25
C GLU A 106 1.94 -2.96 -6.02
N GLY A 107 2.79 -2.35 -5.20
CA GLY A 107 2.42 -1.67 -3.95
C GLY A 107 2.01 -2.65 -2.84
N PHE A 108 1.34 -2.12 -1.82
CA PHE A 108 0.86 -2.90 -0.66
C PHE A 108 -0.56 -3.45 -0.83
N GLY A 109 -1.22 -3.17 -1.96
CA GLY A 109 -2.65 -3.49 -2.14
C GLY A 109 -3.61 -2.63 -1.29
N VAL A 110 -3.08 -1.68 -0.54
CA VAL A 110 -3.81 -0.68 0.27
C VAL A 110 -3.24 0.71 0.01
N PRO A 111 -3.99 1.80 0.34
CA PRO A 111 -3.50 3.15 0.14
C PRO A 111 -2.19 3.43 0.88
N VAL A 112 -1.27 4.13 0.20
CA VAL A 112 0.00 4.60 0.75
C VAL A 112 0.00 6.11 0.80
N HIS A 113 0.41 6.68 1.93
CA HIS A 113 0.58 8.11 2.13
C HIS A 113 2.03 8.42 2.46
N LEU A 114 2.60 9.42 1.77
CA LEU A 114 3.95 9.89 2.01
C LEU A 114 3.89 11.13 2.89
N GLU A 115 4.53 11.07 4.06
CA GLU A 115 4.56 12.16 5.04
C GLU A 115 5.99 12.69 5.19
N LYS A 116 6.14 14.02 5.22
CA LYS A 116 7.43 14.62 5.54
C LYS A 116 7.62 14.67 7.06
N ARG A 117 8.77 14.19 7.53
CA ARG A 117 9.21 14.26 8.92
C ARG A 117 9.72 15.66 9.30
#